data_AF-A0A401FPG2-F1
#
_entry.id   AF-A0A401FPG2-F1
#
_cell.length_a   1.000
_cell.length_b   1.000
_cell.length_c   1.000
_cell.angle_alpha   90.00
_cell.angle_beta   90.00
_cell.angle_gamma   90.00
#
_symmetry.space_group_name_H-M   'P 1'
#
loop_
_entity.id
_entity.type
_entity.pdbx_description
1 polymer ?
#
loop_
_entity_poly.entity_id
_entity_poly.type
_entity_poly.pdbx_seq_one_letter_code
_entity_poly.pdbx_strand_id
1 'polypeptide(L)'
;MVKQDKKNSDTIDNFYHDALQIVANHIKAFYLQYADDTGLSLSQVTKQVNSWDKSQFEHAINELMGNMLPDNELDQRLAVAYVEAQGNRRALMGAIIGASMDIATTKTKKFALEELDRQYAEGYNVKQYNHMTKNQVPQDVKQHDDFQDRLWVHNDLAKSNMQKTLNQALRSELDKGQLKQLLKIIAQDGVREDRNLATDLNKALSGVHVLVKDESILNSNAGYEKANAENPMPGFDYGLFCTQEDDNVCKICAPLDRRVFFGVIAQCQY
;
A
#
# COMPACT_ATOMS: atom_id res chain seq x y z
N MET A 1 -10.92 3.76 -16.25
CA MET A 1 -10.86 4.17 -14.84
C MET A 1 -11.48 3.13 -13.93
N VAL A 2 -12.76 3.14 -13.56
CA VAL A 2 -13.30 2.28 -12.47
C VAL A 2 -12.87 0.79 -12.45
N LYS A 3 -12.90 0.08 -13.59
CA LYS A 3 -12.45 -1.33 -13.65
C LYS A 3 -10.93 -1.49 -13.45
N GLN A 4 -10.16 -0.53 -13.93
CA GLN A 4 -8.72 -0.47 -13.78
C GLN A 4 -8.35 -0.12 -12.33
N ASP A 5 -9.03 0.86 -11.73
CA ASP A 5 -8.80 1.28 -10.34
C ASP A 5 -9.05 0.12 -9.38
N LYS A 6 -10.10 -0.68 -9.66
CA LYS A 6 -10.36 -1.93 -8.94
C LYS A 6 -9.20 -2.93 -9.10
N LYS A 7 -8.74 -3.17 -10.33
CA LYS A 7 -7.62 -4.09 -10.58
C LYS A 7 -6.32 -3.63 -9.91
N ASN A 8 -6.07 -2.32 -9.88
CA ASN A 8 -4.92 -1.72 -9.21
C ASN A 8 -5.04 -1.94 -7.70
N SER A 9 -6.20 -1.68 -7.12
CA SER A 9 -6.50 -1.94 -5.70
C SER A 9 -6.30 -3.42 -5.35
N ASP A 10 -6.85 -4.33 -6.16
CA ASP A 10 -6.70 -5.79 -5.95
C ASP A 10 -5.21 -6.20 -5.96
N THR A 11 -4.39 -5.58 -6.82
CA THR A 11 -2.95 -5.85 -6.92
C THR A 11 -2.19 -5.34 -5.69
N ILE A 12 -2.54 -4.14 -5.22
CA ILE A 12 -1.96 -3.55 -4.01
C ILE A 12 -2.37 -4.36 -2.78
N ASP A 13 -3.65 -4.73 -2.67
CA ASP A 13 -4.18 -5.59 -1.62
C ASP A 13 -3.39 -6.90 -1.53
N ASN A 14 -3.06 -7.53 -2.66
CA ASN A 14 -2.28 -8.76 -2.69
C ASN A 14 -0.87 -8.57 -2.11
N PHE A 15 -0.18 -7.46 -2.40
CA PHE A 15 1.16 -7.22 -1.84
C PHE A 15 1.15 -7.15 -0.31
N TYR A 16 0.16 -6.47 0.26
CA TYR A 16 0.01 -6.35 1.71
C TYR A 16 -0.56 -7.61 2.35
N HIS A 17 -1.43 -8.35 1.65
CA HIS A 17 -1.95 -9.64 2.08
C HIS A 17 -0.83 -10.68 2.19
N ASP A 18 0.04 -10.78 1.19
CA ASP A 18 1.20 -11.66 1.21
C ASP A 18 2.10 -11.32 2.41
N ALA A 19 2.37 -10.03 2.63
CA ALA A 19 3.16 -9.57 3.77
C ALA A 19 2.51 -9.92 5.11
N LEU A 20 1.20 -9.74 5.25
CA LEU A 20 0.46 -10.13 6.45
C LEU A 20 0.47 -11.64 6.67
N GLN A 21 0.35 -12.43 5.60
CA GLN A 21 0.40 -13.89 5.67
C GLN A 21 1.75 -14.39 6.17
N ILE A 22 2.84 -13.77 5.71
CA ILE A 22 4.21 -14.07 6.17
C ILE A 22 4.38 -13.70 7.63
N VAL A 23 3.96 -12.51 8.04
CA VAL A 23 3.91 -12.09 9.45
C VAL A 23 3.16 -13.13 10.29
N ALA A 24 1.97 -13.56 9.85
CA ALA A 24 1.16 -14.53 10.58
C ALA A 24 1.85 -15.90 10.68
N ASN A 25 2.45 -16.38 9.60
CA ASN A 25 3.17 -17.65 9.57
C ASN A 25 4.32 -17.65 10.57
N HIS A 26 5.14 -16.59 10.60
CA HIS A 26 6.29 -16.55 11.49
C HIS A 26 5.89 -16.29 12.95
N ILE A 27 4.92 -15.42 13.25
CA ILE A 27 4.43 -15.27 14.64
C ILE A 27 3.85 -16.60 15.14
N LYS A 28 3.13 -17.35 14.29
CA LYS A 28 2.65 -18.69 14.63
C LYS A 28 3.80 -19.68 14.86
N ALA A 29 4.86 -19.63 14.07
CA ALA A 29 6.06 -20.44 14.29
C ALA A 29 6.72 -20.13 15.65
N PHE A 30 6.85 -18.85 16.01
CA PHE A 30 7.34 -18.42 17.32
C PHE A 30 6.46 -18.93 18.46
N TYR A 31 5.14 -18.83 18.30
CA TYR A 31 4.20 -19.38 19.26
C TYR A 31 4.41 -20.89 19.44
N LEU A 32 4.46 -21.66 18.35
CA LEU A 32 4.64 -23.11 18.41
C LEU A 32 5.99 -23.52 19.00
N GLN A 33 7.02 -22.71 18.79
CA GLN A 33 8.37 -22.97 19.28
C GLN A 33 8.50 -22.73 20.80
N TYR A 34 7.77 -21.76 21.35
CA TYR A 34 8.02 -21.26 22.71
C TYR A 34 6.85 -21.33 23.65
N ALA A 35 5.60 -21.41 23.18
CA ALA A 35 4.44 -21.49 24.06
C ALA A 35 4.49 -22.76 24.91
N ASP A 36 4.08 -22.63 26.17
CA ASP A 36 3.84 -23.76 27.07
C ASP A 36 2.34 -24.12 27.11
N ASP A 37 1.93 -24.89 28.11
CA ASP A 37 0.54 -25.34 28.28
C ASP A 37 -0.46 -24.19 28.45
N THR A 38 0.02 -23.03 28.92
CA THR A 38 -0.80 -21.84 29.21
C THR A 38 -0.77 -20.85 28.05
N GLY A 39 0.35 -20.77 27.33
CA GLY A 39 0.48 -19.99 26.10
C GLY A 39 1.88 -19.43 25.94
N LEU A 40 1.99 -18.37 25.15
CA LEU A 40 3.24 -17.63 25.01
C LEU A 40 3.31 -16.53 26.07
N SER A 41 4.14 -16.72 27.09
CA SER A 41 4.24 -15.82 28.24
C SER A 41 5.18 -14.64 27.98
N LEU A 42 5.01 -13.57 28.78
CA LEU A 42 5.91 -12.41 28.76
C LEU A 42 7.38 -12.83 28.96
N SER A 43 7.63 -13.78 29.87
CA SER A 43 8.97 -14.28 30.17
C SER A 43 9.64 -14.95 28.96
N GLN A 44 8.87 -15.56 28.07
CA GLN A 44 9.38 -16.21 26.86
C GLN A 44 9.73 -15.19 25.78
N VAL A 45 8.94 -14.14 25.62
CA VAL A 45 9.14 -13.13 24.55
C VAL A 45 10.17 -12.05 24.91
N THR A 46 10.49 -11.88 26.19
CA THR A 46 11.58 -10.98 26.63
C THR A 46 12.96 -11.62 26.56
N LYS A 47 13.07 -12.92 26.29
CA LYS A 47 14.36 -13.59 26.09
C LYS A 47 15.06 -13.07 24.84
N GLN A 48 16.38 -13.00 24.92
CA GLN A 48 17.26 -12.70 23.80
C GLN A 48 17.03 -13.68 22.65
N VAL A 49 17.15 -13.16 21.43
CA VAL A 49 17.01 -13.97 20.22
C VAL A 49 18.14 -14.99 20.11
N ASN A 50 17.83 -16.20 19.68
CA ASN A 50 18.81 -17.23 19.35
C ASN A 50 18.97 -17.38 17.82
N SER A 51 19.79 -18.34 17.39
CA SER A 51 20.04 -18.57 15.96
C SER A 51 18.81 -19.00 15.18
N TRP A 52 17.90 -19.78 15.79
CA TRP A 52 16.64 -20.16 15.14
C TRP A 52 15.75 -18.93 14.93
N ASP A 53 15.66 -18.05 15.93
CA ASP A 53 14.88 -16.81 15.86
C ASP A 53 15.36 -15.93 14.70
N LYS A 54 16.69 -15.73 14.60
CA LYS A 54 17.31 -14.96 13.51
C LYS A 54 17.06 -15.57 12.13
N SER A 55 17.14 -16.90 12.02
CA SER A 55 16.80 -17.61 10.78
C SER A 55 15.33 -17.42 10.39
N GLN A 56 14.40 -17.37 11.35
CA GLN A 56 13.00 -17.04 11.03
C GLN A 56 12.84 -15.64 10.44
N PHE A 57 13.56 -14.65 10.98
CA PHE A 57 13.54 -13.28 10.46
C PHE A 57 14.11 -13.22 9.03
N GLU A 58 15.26 -13.85 8.79
CA GLU A 58 15.88 -13.91 7.46
C GLU A 58 14.98 -14.64 6.45
N HIS A 59 14.35 -15.75 6.85
CA HIS A 59 13.42 -16.49 6.00
C HIS A 59 12.21 -15.64 5.61
N ALA A 60 11.62 -14.90 6.57
CA ALA A 60 10.48 -14.02 6.30
C ALA A 60 10.80 -12.97 5.23
N ILE A 61 11.97 -12.32 5.35
CA ILE A 61 12.43 -11.31 4.39
C ILE A 61 12.68 -11.95 3.02
N ASN A 62 13.40 -13.07 2.97
CA ASN A 62 13.74 -13.74 1.72
C ASN A 62 12.49 -14.23 0.97
N GLU A 63 11.51 -14.79 1.69
CA GLU A 63 10.25 -15.24 1.11
C GLU A 63 9.46 -14.08 0.49
N LEU A 64 9.42 -12.92 1.16
CA LEU A 64 8.72 -11.74 0.66
C LEU A 64 9.45 -11.04 -0.49
N MET A 65 10.77 -10.89 -0.40
CA MET A 65 11.55 -10.28 -1.47
C MET A 65 11.48 -11.13 -2.75
N GLY A 66 11.55 -12.46 -2.62
CA GLY A 66 11.67 -13.33 -3.79
C GLY A 66 12.85 -12.91 -4.66
N ASN A 67 12.58 -12.48 -5.90
CA ASN A 67 13.60 -11.97 -6.84
C ASN A 67 13.72 -10.44 -6.84
N MET A 68 13.00 -9.72 -5.98
CA MET A 68 13.08 -8.27 -5.90
C MET A 68 14.46 -7.84 -5.40
N LEU A 69 15.09 -6.91 -6.14
CA LEU A 69 16.23 -6.17 -5.64
C LEU A 69 15.73 -4.94 -4.84
N PRO A 70 16.29 -4.71 -3.64
CA PRO A 70 15.97 -3.53 -2.85
C PRO A 70 16.52 -2.27 -3.53
N ASP A 71 15.80 -1.16 -3.36
CA ASP A 71 16.31 0.17 -3.66
C ASP A 71 16.94 0.78 -2.38
N ASN A 72 17.57 1.95 -2.50
CA ASN A 72 18.26 2.58 -1.38
C ASN A 72 17.36 2.79 -0.14
N GLU A 73 16.08 3.11 -0.35
CA GLU A 73 15.12 3.35 0.74
C GLU A 73 14.77 2.03 1.44
N LEU A 74 14.48 0.97 0.66
CA LEU A 74 14.23 -0.35 1.23
C LEU A 74 15.46 -0.91 1.93
N ASP A 75 16.66 -0.75 1.36
CA ASP A 75 17.91 -1.21 1.98
C ASP A 75 18.14 -0.56 3.36
N GLN A 76 17.92 0.75 3.49
CA GLN A 76 18.06 1.45 4.76
C GLN A 76 17.03 0.97 5.79
N ARG A 77 15.77 0.78 5.37
CA ARG A 77 14.70 0.30 6.24
C ARG A 77 14.93 -1.13 6.70
N LEU A 78 15.37 -2.01 5.80
CA LEU A 78 15.75 -3.37 6.14
C LEU A 78 16.94 -3.38 7.10
N ALA A 79 17.95 -2.52 6.91
CA ALA A 79 19.07 -2.41 7.85
C ALA A 79 18.61 -2.05 9.27
N VAL A 80 17.64 -1.13 9.41
CA VAL A 80 17.02 -0.82 10.71
C VAL A 80 16.30 -2.04 11.28
N ALA A 81 15.50 -2.74 10.46
CA ALA A 81 14.81 -3.95 10.89
C ALA A 81 15.78 -5.06 11.34
N TYR A 82 16.92 -5.23 10.66
CA TYR A 82 17.98 -6.17 11.07
C TYR A 82 18.55 -5.83 12.44
N VAL A 83 18.73 -4.54 12.76
CA VAL A 83 19.19 -4.11 14.09
C VAL A 83 18.12 -4.39 15.15
N GLU A 84 16.86 -4.06 14.87
CA GLU A 84 15.73 -4.33 15.78
C GLU A 84 15.58 -5.84 16.07
N ALA A 85 15.78 -6.68 15.04
CA ALA A 85 15.69 -8.12 15.14
C ALA A 85 16.75 -8.76 16.05
N GLN A 86 17.83 -8.05 16.37
CA GLN A 86 18.88 -8.54 17.29
C GLN A 86 18.52 -8.40 18.77
N GLY A 87 17.40 -7.75 19.10
CA GLY A 87 16.94 -7.57 20.47
C GLY A 87 16.37 -8.84 21.10
N ASN A 88 15.22 -8.69 21.75
CA ASN A 88 14.47 -9.85 22.26
C ASN A 88 13.47 -10.35 21.20
N ARG A 89 12.89 -11.53 21.44
CA ARG A 89 11.93 -12.14 20.52
C ARG A 89 10.72 -11.24 20.21
N ARG A 90 10.29 -10.43 21.17
CA ARG A 90 9.25 -9.41 20.94
C ARG A 90 9.70 -8.37 19.91
N ALA A 91 10.91 -7.83 20.07
CA ALA A 91 11.49 -6.89 19.11
C ALA A 91 11.64 -7.53 17.73
N LEU A 92 12.09 -8.79 17.66
CA LEU A 92 12.19 -9.52 16.40
C LEU A 92 10.84 -9.73 15.72
N MET A 93 9.79 -10.16 16.43
CA MET A 93 8.45 -10.25 15.84
C MET A 93 7.94 -8.89 15.34
N GLY A 94 8.26 -7.81 16.06
CA GLY A 94 8.00 -6.44 15.59
C GLY A 94 8.80 -6.07 14.34
N ALA A 95 10.05 -6.50 14.24
CA ALA A 95 10.90 -6.30 13.08
C ALA A 95 10.39 -7.08 11.86
N ILE A 96 9.87 -8.30 12.03
CA ILE A 96 9.20 -9.06 10.96
C ILE A 96 8.02 -8.26 10.41
N ILE A 97 7.17 -7.68 11.28
CA ILE A 97 6.09 -6.79 10.85
C ILE A 97 6.64 -5.63 10.03
N GLY A 98 7.63 -4.91 10.58
CA GLY A 98 8.21 -3.74 9.91
C GLY A 98 8.77 -4.07 8.53
N ALA A 99 9.69 -5.02 8.45
CA ALA A 99 10.32 -5.42 7.19
C ALA A 99 9.30 -5.93 6.16
N SER A 100 8.28 -6.68 6.60
CA SER A 100 7.24 -7.18 5.69
C SER A 100 6.43 -6.04 5.08
N MET A 101 6.09 -5.02 5.87
CA MET A 101 5.37 -3.84 5.38
C MET A 101 6.26 -2.98 4.48
N ASP A 102 7.54 -2.82 4.83
CA ASP A 102 8.50 -2.05 4.01
C ASP A 102 8.68 -2.69 2.61
N ILE A 103 8.73 -4.02 2.52
CA ILE A 103 8.79 -4.75 1.25
C ILE A 103 7.47 -4.61 0.45
N ALA A 104 6.31 -4.75 1.10
CA ALA A 104 5.00 -4.58 0.45
C ALA A 104 4.81 -3.15 -0.08
N THR A 105 5.27 -2.16 0.68
CA THR A 105 5.25 -0.75 0.28
C THR A 105 6.15 -0.50 -0.92
N THR A 106 7.32 -1.13 -0.96
CA THR A 106 8.24 -1.02 -2.12
C THR A 106 7.64 -1.65 -3.38
N LYS A 107 6.97 -2.80 -3.26
CA LYS A 107 6.20 -3.42 -4.35
C LYS A 107 5.09 -2.48 -4.84
N THR A 108 4.32 -1.92 -3.90
CA THR A 108 3.25 -0.96 -4.17
C THR A 108 3.78 0.28 -4.88
N LYS A 109 4.88 0.86 -4.41
CA LYS A 109 5.55 2.03 -5.01
C LYS A 109 5.95 1.76 -6.46
N LYS A 110 6.66 0.66 -6.71
CA LYS A 110 7.09 0.28 -8.07
C LYS A 110 5.89 0.11 -9.00
N PHE A 111 4.86 -0.63 -8.55
CA PHE A 111 3.64 -0.83 -9.31
C PHE A 111 2.88 0.47 -9.59
N ALA A 112 2.69 1.30 -8.56
CA ALA A 112 1.94 2.54 -8.66
C ALA A 112 2.64 3.54 -9.59
N LEU A 113 3.96 3.72 -9.49
CA LEU A 113 4.70 4.62 -10.39
C LEU A 113 4.58 4.19 -11.87
N GLU A 114 4.68 2.88 -12.16
CA GLU A 114 4.46 2.38 -13.51
C GLU A 114 3.04 2.62 -14.03
N GLU A 115 2.06 2.51 -13.13
CA GLU A 115 0.66 2.77 -13.43
C GLU A 115 0.39 4.26 -13.64
N LEU A 116 0.98 5.13 -12.83
CA LEU A 116 0.91 6.58 -12.96
C LEU A 116 1.49 7.05 -14.30
N ASP A 117 2.64 6.52 -14.72
CA ASP A 117 3.20 6.77 -16.06
C ASP A 117 2.24 6.33 -17.17
N ARG A 118 1.57 5.19 -16.99
CA ARG A 118 0.59 4.68 -17.95
C ARG A 118 -0.64 5.58 -18.02
N GLN A 119 -1.17 6.02 -16.88
CA GLN A 119 -2.33 6.90 -16.77
C GLN A 119 -2.08 8.27 -17.41
N TYR A 120 -0.87 8.82 -17.25
CA TYR A 120 -0.46 10.04 -17.95
C TYR A 120 -0.47 9.84 -19.47
N ALA A 121 0.16 8.77 -19.96
CA ALA A 121 0.19 8.47 -21.39
C ALA A 121 -1.22 8.23 -21.96
N GLU A 122 -2.09 7.54 -21.23
CA GLU A 122 -3.50 7.34 -21.59
C GLU A 122 -4.25 8.68 -21.67
N GLY A 123 -4.06 9.57 -20.70
CA GLY A 123 -4.60 10.93 -20.72
C GLY A 123 -4.13 11.75 -21.93
N TYR A 124 -2.85 11.65 -22.27
CA TYR A 124 -2.28 12.31 -23.46
C TYR A 124 -2.84 11.75 -24.78
N ASN A 125 -3.08 10.44 -24.84
CA ASN A 125 -3.57 9.70 -26.01
C ASN A 125 -5.08 9.76 -26.21
N VAL A 126 -5.80 10.51 -25.38
CA VAL A 126 -7.24 10.76 -25.56
C VAL A 126 -7.55 11.31 -26.96
N LYS A 127 -6.61 12.06 -27.54
CA LYS A 127 -6.71 12.52 -28.92
C LYS A 127 -6.21 11.46 -29.88
N GLN A 128 -7.04 11.10 -30.86
CA GLN A 128 -6.78 10.02 -31.82
C GLN A 128 -5.47 10.12 -32.61
N TYR A 129 -4.88 11.32 -32.72
CA TYR A 129 -3.63 11.57 -33.44
C TYR A 129 -2.40 11.62 -32.53
N ASN A 130 -2.61 11.63 -31.21
CA ASN A 130 -1.54 11.61 -30.22
C ASN A 130 -1.16 10.17 -29.91
N HIS A 131 0.15 9.91 -29.89
CA HIS A 131 0.70 8.62 -29.49
C HIS A 131 1.90 8.83 -28.58
N MET A 132 1.67 8.59 -27.30
CA MET A 132 2.67 8.57 -26.24
C MET A 132 2.65 7.21 -25.56
N THR A 133 3.82 6.66 -25.32
CA THR A 133 4.00 5.47 -24.47
C THR A 133 4.47 5.88 -23.09
N LYS A 134 4.32 5.00 -22.09
CA LYS A 134 4.80 5.25 -20.71
C LYS A 134 6.29 5.62 -20.62
N ASN A 135 7.10 5.18 -21.59
CA ASN A 135 8.53 5.47 -21.66
C ASN A 135 8.85 6.89 -22.15
N GLN A 136 7.86 7.58 -22.73
CA GLN A 136 7.98 8.94 -23.27
C GLN A 136 7.42 10.00 -22.32
N VAL A 137 6.91 9.61 -21.16
CA VAL A 137 6.44 10.53 -20.12
C VAL A 137 7.62 11.39 -19.61
N PRO A 138 7.46 12.72 -19.52
CA PRO A 138 8.51 13.63 -19.07
C PRO A 138 9.05 13.29 -17.66
N GLN A 139 10.36 13.43 -17.44
CA GLN A 139 11.01 13.01 -16.19
C GLN A 139 10.53 13.80 -14.97
N ASP A 140 10.18 15.08 -15.13
CA ASP A 140 9.59 15.93 -14.10
C ASP A 140 8.23 15.41 -13.62
N VAL A 141 7.46 14.78 -14.51
CA VAL A 141 6.19 14.11 -14.14
C VAL A 141 6.47 12.81 -13.38
N LYS A 142 7.53 12.07 -13.73
CA LYS A 142 7.86 10.76 -13.14
C LYS A 142 8.29 10.78 -11.69
N GLN A 143 8.71 11.93 -11.17
CA GLN A 143 9.31 12.02 -9.83
C GLN A 143 8.31 11.63 -8.74
N HIS A 144 7.07 12.14 -8.80
CA HIS A 144 6.02 11.80 -7.83
C HIS A 144 6.49 11.82 -6.36
N ASP A 145 7.38 12.76 -6.00
CA ASP A 145 8.06 12.76 -4.70
C ASP A 145 7.06 12.84 -3.52
N ASP A 146 6.07 13.76 -3.58
CA ASP A 146 5.02 13.86 -2.55
C ASP A 146 4.19 12.58 -2.41
N PHE A 147 3.84 11.95 -3.55
CA PHE A 147 3.14 10.68 -3.56
C PHE A 147 3.97 9.57 -2.88
N GLN A 148 5.26 9.48 -3.20
CA GLN A 148 6.16 8.50 -2.60
C GLN A 148 6.32 8.72 -1.08
N ASP A 149 6.48 9.96 -0.64
CA ASP A 149 6.58 10.30 0.78
C ASP A 149 5.29 9.95 1.54
N ARG A 150 4.12 10.31 0.99
CA ARG A 150 2.81 9.98 1.59
C ARG A 150 2.56 8.49 1.64
N LEU A 151 3.02 7.72 0.64
CA LEU A 151 2.95 6.27 0.66
C LEU A 151 3.73 5.69 1.85
N TRP A 152 4.93 6.21 2.11
CA TRP A 152 5.73 5.80 3.28
C TRP A 152 5.09 6.22 4.61
N VAL A 153 4.45 7.38 4.69
CA VAL A 153 3.70 7.78 5.89
C VAL A 153 2.58 6.78 6.21
N HIS A 154 1.84 6.32 5.21
CA HIS A 154 0.82 5.29 5.41
C HIS A 154 1.44 3.95 5.87
N ASN A 155 2.59 3.55 5.31
CA ASN A 155 3.34 2.37 5.76
C ASN A 155 3.78 2.48 7.23
N ASP A 156 4.38 3.61 7.61
CA ASP A 156 4.88 3.82 8.97
C ASP A 156 3.74 3.81 10.00
N LEU A 157 2.57 4.34 9.62
CA LEU A 157 1.35 4.23 10.42
C LEU A 157 0.87 2.77 10.55
N ALA A 158 0.87 2.00 9.47
CA ALA A 158 0.51 0.58 9.48
C ALA A 158 1.44 -0.20 10.41
N LYS A 159 2.76 -0.07 10.20
CA LYS A 159 3.82 -0.69 11.03
C LYS A 159 3.63 -0.36 12.50
N SER A 160 3.49 0.92 12.83
CA SER A 160 3.33 1.38 14.22
C SER A 160 2.09 0.78 14.90
N ASN A 161 0.95 0.80 14.22
CA ASN A 161 -0.30 0.25 14.76
C ASN A 161 -0.22 -1.27 14.94
N MET A 162 0.28 -1.99 13.93
CA MET A 162 0.46 -3.45 14.00
C MET A 162 1.44 -3.86 15.11
N GLN A 163 2.57 -3.16 15.24
CA GLN A 163 3.52 -3.40 16.32
C GLN A 163 2.91 -3.09 17.70
N LYS A 164 2.09 -2.04 17.82
CA LYS A 164 1.35 -1.74 19.05
C LYS A 164 0.38 -2.86 19.41
N THR A 165 -0.39 -3.36 18.45
CA THR A 165 -1.34 -4.47 18.65
C THR A 165 -0.62 -5.77 19.03
N LEU A 166 0.49 -6.10 18.35
CA LEU A 166 1.35 -7.22 18.74
C LEU A 166 1.87 -7.04 20.18
N ASN A 167 2.42 -5.86 20.50
CA ASN A 167 2.96 -5.60 21.83
C ASN A 167 1.90 -5.66 22.93
N GLN A 168 0.66 -5.24 22.65
CA GLN A 168 -0.45 -5.39 23.59
C GLN A 168 -0.79 -6.86 23.81
N ALA A 169 -0.84 -7.67 22.75
CA ALA A 169 -1.09 -9.11 22.83
C ALA A 169 0.02 -9.83 23.63
N LEU A 170 1.28 -9.40 23.49
CA LEU A 170 2.44 -9.98 24.15
C LEU A 170 2.72 -9.44 25.58
N ARG A 171 1.93 -8.46 26.05
CA ARG A 171 2.03 -7.96 27.44
C ARG A 171 1.37 -8.90 28.44
N SER A 172 0.34 -9.60 28.01
CA SER A 172 -0.28 -10.71 28.73
C SER A 172 0.25 -12.04 28.20
N GLU A 173 -0.11 -13.13 28.88
CA GLU A 173 0.01 -14.46 28.29
C GLU A 173 -0.86 -14.52 27.03
N LEU A 174 -0.25 -14.86 25.90
CA LEU A 174 -0.92 -15.01 24.62
C LEU A 174 -1.38 -16.47 24.50
N ASP A 175 -2.68 -16.72 24.63
CA ASP A 175 -3.25 -18.06 24.47
C ASP A 175 -3.59 -18.37 23.00
N LYS A 176 -4.05 -19.61 22.71
CA LYS A 176 -4.39 -20.04 21.35
C LYS A 176 -5.54 -19.24 20.72
N GLY A 177 -6.54 -18.85 21.52
CA GLY A 177 -7.69 -18.07 21.07
C GLY A 177 -7.29 -16.65 20.71
N GLN A 178 -6.48 -16.02 21.57
CA GLN A 178 -5.91 -14.70 21.34
C GLN A 178 -4.95 -14.70 20.15
N LEU A 179 -4.11 -15.72 19.98
CA LEU A 179 -3.27 -15.89 18.79
C LEU A 179 -4.13 -15.98 17.52
N LYS A 180 -5.20 -16.77 17.56
CA LYS A 180 -6.13 -16.91 16.43
C LYS A 180 -6.79 -15.58 16.08
N GLN A 181 -7.18 -14.79 17.07
CA GLN A 181 -7.73 -13.45 16.87
C GLN A 181 -6.68 -12.48 16.30
N LEU A 182 -5.48 -12.45 16.89
CA LEU A 182 -4.38 -11.58 16.47
C LEU A 182 -4.01 -11.78 15.00
N LEU A 183 -3.94 -13.05 14.57
CA LEU A 183 -3.44 -13.46 13.27
C LEU A 183 -4.54 -13.75 12.24
N LYS A 184 -5.81 -13.52 12.59
CA LYS A 184 -6.90 -13.71 11.63
C LYS A 184 -6.70 -12.78 10.44
N ILE A 185 -6.66 -13.35 9.25
CA ILE A 185 -6.59 -12.58 8.01
C ILE A 185 -7.98 -12.05 7.67
N ILE A 186 -8.09 -10.75 7.44
CA ILE A 186 -9.33 -10.04 7.13
C ILE A 186 -9.12 -9.29 5.82
N ALA A 187 -9.99 -9.53 4.84
CA ALA A 187 -9.98 -8.80 3.57
C ALA A 187 -10.17 -7.30 3.80
N GLN A 188 -9.80 -6.48 2.82
CA GLN A 188 -9.82 -5.02 2.96
C GLN A 188 -11.22 -4.47 3.26
N ASP A 189 -12.26 -5.07 2.69
CA ASP A 189 -13.69 -4.79 2.91
C ASP A 189 -14.33 -5.60 4.06
N GLY A 190 -13.54 -6.46 4.72
CA GLY A 190 -14.00 -7.30 5.81
C GLY A 190 -14.27 -6.52 7.11
N VAL A 191 -15.13 -7.10 7.94
CA VAL A 191 -15.46 -6.57 9.28
C VAL A 191 -14.19 -6.49 10.13
N ARG A 192 -13.89 -5.28 10.60
CA ARG A 192 -12.74 -5.00 11.48
C ARG A 192 -12.93 -5.68 12.84
N GLU A 193 -11.85 -6.18 13.40
CA GLU A 193 -11.83 -6.85 14.70
C GLU A 193 -10.81 -6.18 15.62
N ASP A 194 -11.14 -6.09 16.90
CA ASP A 194 -10.19 -5.59 17.91
C ASP A 194 -9.00 -6.55 18.04
N ARG A 195 -7.84 -5.98 18.37
CA ARG A 195 -6.58 -6.72 18.63
C ARG A 195 -6.15 -7.63 17.49
N ASN A 196 -6.41 -7.22 16.25
CA ASN A 196 -6.12 -7.98 15.05
C ASN A 196 -5.17 -7.20 14.12
N LEU A 197 -4.11 -7.85 13.65
CA LEU A 197 -3.09 -7.20 12.80
C LEU A 197 -3.65 -6.76 11.45
N ALA A 198 -4.55 -7.54 10.85
CA ALA A 198 -5.17 -7.20 9.57
C ALA A 198 -6.01 -5.92 9.69
N THR A 199 -6.70 -5.72 10.81
CA THR A 199 -7.50 -4.52 11.05
C THR A 199 -6.65 -3.25 11.05
N ASP A 200 -5.46 -3.29 11.63
CA ASP A 200 -4.57 -2.13 11.66
C ASP A 200 -3.92 -1.86 10.31
N LEU A 201 -3.51 -2.90 9.60
CA LEU A 201 -3.05 -2.80 8.21
C LEU A 201 -4.12 -2.17 7.32
N ASN A 202 -5.34 -2.72 7.38
CA ASN A 202 -6.41 -2.35 6.48
C ASN A 202 -6.87 -0.89 6.65
N LYS A 203 -6.69 -0.29 7.84
CA LYS A 203 -6.92 1.16 8.06
C LYS A 203 -5.92 2.01 7.27
N ALA A 204 -4.65 1.64 7.28
CA ALA A 204 -3.63 2.35 6.52
C ALA A 204 -3.78 2.11 5.01
N LEU A 205 -4.13 0.87 4.62
CA LEU A 205 -4.34 0.46 3.24
C LEU A 205 -5.48 1.24 2.55
N SER A 206 -6.53 1.61 3.30
CA SER A 206 -7.57 2.53 2.80
C SER A 206 -6.96 3.86 2.36
N GLY A 207 -6.00 4.41 3.11
CA GLY A 207 -5.29 5.64 2.76
C GLY A 207 -4.41 5.48 1.52
N VAL A 208 -3.73 4.33 1.39
CA VAL A 208 -2.94 3.99 0.20
C VAL A 208 -3.83 3.92 -1.06
N HIS A 209 -5.01 3.31 -0.97
CA HIS A 209 -5.95 3.25 -2.10
C HIS A 209 -6.44 4.62 -2.54
N VAL A 210 -6.81 5.48 -1.58
CA VAL A 210 -7.20 6.87 -1.89
C VAL A 210 -6.03 7.61 -2.53
N LEU A 211 -4.83 7.52 -1.95
CA LEU A 211 -3.63 8.17 -2.47
C LEU A 211 -3.32 7.77 -3.92
N VAL A 212 -3.32 6.47 -4.23
CA VAL A 212 -3.04 5.97 -5.60
C VAL A 212 -4.12 6.40 -6.59
N LYS A 213 -5.39 6.39 -6.16
CA LYS A 213 -6.52 6.81 -6.98
C LYS A 213 -6.45 8.30 -7.31
N ASP A 214 -6.21 9.14 -6.31
CA ASP A 214 -6.10 10.60 -6.48
C ASP A 214 -4.94 10.94 -7.42
N GLU A 215 -3.77 10.35 -7.19
CA GLU A 215 -2.59 10.61 -8.01
C GLU A 215 -2.78 10.12 -9.45
N SER A 216 -3.46 8.98 -9.65
CA SER A 216 -3.80 8.47 -10.99
C SER A 216 -4.65 9.46 -11.78
N ILE A 217 -5.60 10.13 -11.12
CA ILE A 217 -6.47 11.11 -11.75
C ILE A 217 -5.72 12.38 -12.09
N LEU A 218 -4.89 12.88 -11.16
CA LEU A 218 -4.03 14.03 -11.42
C LEU A 218 -3.13 13.76 -12.63
N ASN A 219 -2.53 12.56 -12.73
CA ASN A 219 -1.68 12.22 -13.86
C ASN A 219 -2.44 12.09 -15.18
N SER A 220 -3.62 11.45 -15.18
CA SER A 220 -4.47 11.41 -16.37
C SER A 220 -4.87 12.80 -16.86
N ASN A 221 -5.24 13.68 -15.93
CA ASN A 221 -5.59 15.08 -16.24
C ASN A 221 -4.37 15.85 -16.78
N ALA A 222 -3.20 15.70 -16.17
CA ALA A 222 -1.97 16.34 -16.63
C ALA A 222 -1.57 15.90 -18.06
N GLY A 223 -1.69 14.61 -18.35
CA GLY A 223 -1.46 14.08 -19.71
C GLY A 223 -2.43 14.69 -20.73
N TYR A 224 -3.71 14.77 -20.37
CA TYR A 224 -4.73 15.39 -21.20
C TYR A 224 -4.49 16.91 -21.42
N GLU A 225 -4.15 17.64 -20.36
CA GLU A 225 -3.81 19.06 -20.43
C GLU A 225 -2.61 19.32 -21.35
N LYS A 226 -1.57 18.49 -21.24
CA LYS A 226 -0.41 18.55 -22.13
C LYS A 226 -0.80 18.31 -23.59
N ALA A 227 -1.64 17.32 -23.86
CA ALA A 227 -2.19 17.07 -25.20
C ALA A 227 -3.04 18.23 -25.73
N ASN A 228 -3.74 18.95 -24.86
CA ASN A 228 -4.50 20.16 -25.21
C ASN A 228 -3.61 21.36 -25.52
N ALA A 229 -2.58 21.59 -24.72
CA ALA A 229 -1.63 22.67 -24.95
C ALA A 229 -0.88 22.50 -26.29
N GLU A 230 -0.53 21.28 -26.65
CA GLU A 230 0.24 21.00 -27.88
C GLU A 230 -0.63 20.96 -29.13
N ASN A 231 -1.84 20.41 -29.04
CA ASN A 231 -2.74 20.25 -30.17
C ASN A 231 -4.15 20.76 -29.83
N PRO A 232 -4.37 22.08 -29.69
CA PRO A 232 -5.66 22.63 -29.24
C PRO A 232 -6.82 22.15 -30.12
N MET A 233 -7.92 21.72 -29.50
CA MET A 233 -9.15 21.42 -30.24
C MET A 233 -9.96 22.70 -30.42
N PRO A 234 -10.30 23.12 -31.67
CA PRO A 234 -11.17 24.26 -31.87
C PRO A 234 -12.53 24.03 -31.20
N GLY A 235 -12.92 24.92 -30.28
CA GLY A 235 -14.21 24.87 -29.58
C GLY A 235 -14.26 23.95 -28.34
N PHE A 236 -13.10 23.55 -27.80
CA PHE A 236 -13.01 22.66 -26.64
C PHE A 236 -12.00 23.20 -25.63
N ASP A 237 -12.50 23.79 -24.53
CA ASP A 237 -11.65 24.55 -23.61
C ASP A 237 -11.03 23.66 -22.51
N TYR A 238 -11.72 22.61 -22.03
CA TYR A 238 -11.20 21.71 -20.97
C TYR A 238 -11.96 20.37 -20.84
N GLY A 239 -11.32 19.37 -20.22
CA GLY A 239 -11.87 18.05 -19.90
C GLY A 239 -11.20 17.49 -18.64
N LEU A 240 -12.00 17.04 -17.67
CA LEU A 240 -11.55 16.51 -16.37
C LEU A 240 -11.99 15.06 -16.19
N PHE A 241 -11.10 14.21 -15.70
CA PHE A 241 -11.45 12.96 -15.05
C PHE A 241 -11.76 13.23 -13.57
N CYS A 242 -12.89 12.72 -13.07
CA CYS A 242 -13.41 12.96 -11.71
C CYS A 242 -13.76 11.63 -11.01
N THR A 243 -13.75 11.61 -9.67
CA THR A 243 -14.20 10.44 -8.88
C THR A 243 -15.68 10.48 -8.53
N GLN A 244 -16.20 9.37 -7.98
CA GLN A 244 -17.53 9.29 -7.37
C GLN A 244 -17.62 9.94 -5.97
N GLU A 245 -16.51 10.27 -5.33
CA GLU A 245 -16.46 10.85 -3.97
C GLU A 245 -16.16 12.36 -4.00
N ASP A 246 -15.98 12.92 -5.19
CA ASP A 246 -15.85 14.34 -5.43
C ASP A 246 -17.23 15.02 -5.35
N ASP A 247 -17.84 15.00 -4.17
CA ASP A 247 -19.14 15.60 -3.87
C ASP A 247 -19.17 17.12 -4.14
N ASN A 248 -18.00 17.73 -4.39
CA ASN A 248 -17.83 19.14 -4.73
C ASN A 248 -17.63 19.43 -6.23
N VAL A 249 -17.57 18.42 -7.10
CA VAL A 249 -17.40 18.64 -8.55
C VAL A 249 -18.77 18.83 -9.26
N CYS A 250 -19.87 18.70 -8.52
CA CYS A 250 -21.22 18.77 -9.06
C CYS A 250 -21.92 20.11 -8.79
N LYS A 251 -21.42 21.17 -9.43
CA LYS A 251 -22.31 21.93 -10.34
C LYS A 251 -22.05 21.62 -11.81
N ILE A 252 -20.98 20.89 -12.16
CA ILE A 252 -20.59 20.61 -13.56
C ILE A 252 -20.64 19.10 -13.89
N CYS A 253 -20.62 18.20 -12.91
CA CYS A 253 -21.00 16.80 -13.11
C CYS A 253 -22.45 16.58 -12.69
N ALA A 254 -23.41 16.50 -13.62
CA ALA A 254 -24.76 16.04 -13.28
C ALA A 254 -24.72 14.55 -12.86
N PRO A 255 -25.67 14.04 -12.03
CA PRO A 255 -25.68 12.64 -11.62
C PRO A 255 -25.92 11.77 -12.86
N LEU A 256 -24.86 11.09 -13.33
CA LEU A 256 -24.86 10.35 -14.59
C LEU A 256 -24.59 8.87 -14.32
N ASP A 257 -25.51 8.04 -14.79
CA ASP A 257 -25.64 6.60 -14.52
C ASP A 257 -24.43 5.73 -14.92
N ARG A 258 -23.41 5.69 -14.04
CA ARG A 258 -22.40 4.61 -13.94
C ARG A 258 -21.66 4.25 -15.25
N ARG A 259 -21.42 5.21 -16.13
CA ARG A 259 -20.55 5.05 -17.31
C ARG A 259 -19.48 6.12 -17.32
N VAL A 260 -18.23 5.72 -17.60
CA VAL A 260 -17.10 6.62 -17.81
C VAL A 260 -17.32 7.40 -19.09
N PHE A 261 -17.30 8.73 -19.05
CA PHE A 261 -17.34 9.57 -20.24
C PHE A 261 -16.40 10.77 -20.16
N PHE A 262 -15.87 11.13 -21.33
CA PHE A 262 -15.18 12.38 -21.63
C PHE A 262 -16.16 13.56 -21.53
N GLY A 263 -15.91 14.49 -20.61
CA GLY A 263 -16.69 15.72 -20.50
C GLY A 263 -16.15 16.81 -21.43
N VAL A 264 -17.00 17.29 -22.34
CA VAL A 264 -16.80 18.56 -23.06
C VAL A 264 -17.22 19.68 -22.12
N ILE A 265 -16.31 20.53 -21.66
CA ILE A 265 -16.70 21.82 -21.07
C ILE A 265 -16.86 22.81 -22.21
N ALA A 266 -18.10 22.98 -22.68
CA ALA A 266 -18.50 24.21 -23.36
C ALA A 266 -18.69 25.28 -22.28
N GLN A 267 -17.94 26.38 -22.39
CA GLN A 267 -17.92 27.56 -21.54
C GLN A 267 -19.09 27.69 -20.55
N CYS A 268 -18.79 27.61 -19.25
CA CYS A 268 -19.68 28.13 -18.22
C CYS A 268 -19.75 29.66 -18.36
N GLN A 269 -20.77 30.17 -19.03
CA GLN A 269 -21.12 31.59 -18.94
C GLN A 269 -21.83 31.82 -17.59
N TYR A 270 -21.31 32.79 -16.83
CA TYR A 270 -21.89 33.28 -15.57
C TYR A 270 -23.20 34.03 -15.81
#